data_AF-A0A4S3LYX3-F1
#
_entry.id   AF-A0A4S3LYX3-F1
#
_cell.length_a   1.000
_cell.length_b   1.000
_cell.length_c   1.000
_cell.angle_alpha   90.00
_cell.angle_beta   90.00
_cell.angle_gamma   90.00
#
_symmetry.space_group_name_H-M   'P 1'
#
loop_
_entity.id
_entity.type
_entity.pdbx_description
1 polymer ?
#
loop_
_entity_poly.entity_id
_entity_poly.type
_entity_poly.pdbx_seq_one_letter_code
_entity_poly.pdbx_strand_id
1 'polypeptide(L)' 'MNLGSLISESRNPETMNLDEMSTLELVTCFNHQDRKVPEAISLVLPAIAQAVDHAAASLT' A
#
# COMPACT_ATOMS: atom_id res chain seq x y z
N MET A 1 2.83 -20.07 -10.02
CA MET A 1 2.38 -19.23 -8.90
C MET A 1 0.88 -19.01 -9.07
N ASN A 2 0.07 -19.13 -8.01
CA ASN A 2 -1.39 -18.93 -8.09
C ASN A 2 -1.71 -17.46 -7.77
N LEU A 3 -2.11 -16.68 -8.78
CA LEU A 3 -2.38 -15.25 -8.62
C LEU A 3 -3.46 -14.95 -7.58
N GLY A 4 -4.51 -15.78 -7.51
CA GLY A 4 -5.62 -15.58 -6.57
C GLY A 4 -5.27 -15.72 -5.08
N SER A 5 -4.05 -16.17 -4.76
CA SER A 5 -3.55 -16.24 -3.38
C SER A 5 -2.78 -14.99 -2.94
N LEU A 6 -2.48 -14.08 -3.89
CA LEU A 6 -1.76 -12.86 -3.59
C LEU A 6 -2.69 -11.83 -2.95
N ILE A 7 -2.20 -11.14 -1.93
CA ILE A 7 -2.96 -10.06 -1.26
C ILE A 7 -3.30 -8.95 -2.27
N SER A 8 -2.40 -8.65 -3.22
CA SER A 8 -2.63 -7.64 -4.27
C SER A 8 -3.81 -7.97 -5.20
N GLU A 9 -4.16 -9.25 -5.34
CA GLU A 9 -5.26 -9.73 -6.17
C GLU A 9 -6.55 -9.96 -5.37
N SER A 10 -6.53 -9.68 -4.07
CA SER A 10 -7.71 -9.79 -3.20
C SER A 10 -8.60 -8.55 -3.32
N ARG A 11 -9.92 -8.74 -3.17
CA ARG A 11 -10.86 -7.63 -3.09
C ARG A 11 -10.78 -6.99 -1.71
N ASN A 12 -10.75 -5.67 -1.66
CA ASN A 12 -10.89 -4.93 -0.40
C ASN A 12 -12.36 -4.99 0.07
N PRO A 13 -12.67 -5.57 1.24
CA PRO A 13 -14.03 -5.62 1.78
C PRO A 13 -14.68 -4.25 1.99
N GLU A 14 -13.89 -3.21 2.23
CA GLU A 14 -14.35 -1.83 2.46
C GLU A 14 -14.81 -1.12 1.18
N THR A 15 -14.59 -1.73 0.01
CA THR A 15 -14.93 -1.15 -1.31
C THR A 15 -15.80 -2.08 -2.16
N MET A 16 -16.58 -2.95 -1.54
CA MET A 16 -17.38 -3.95 -2.28
C MET A 16 -18.50 -3.34 -3.13
N ASN A 17 -18.98 -2.16 -2.76
CA ASN A 17 -20.02 -1.36 -3.41
C ASN A 17 -19.49 0.00 -3.93
N LEU A 18 -18.21 0.05 -4.33
CA LEU A 18 -17.52 1.30 -4.70
C LEU A 18 -18.21 2.08 -5.83
N ASP A 19 -18.84 1.37 -6.76
CA ASP A 19 -19.57 1.90 -7.92
C ASP A 19 -20.92 2.54 -7.57
N GLU A 20 -21.43 2.26 -6.36
CA GLU A 20 -22.69 2.83 -5.85
C GLU A 20 -22.46 4.06 -4.94
N MET A 21 -21.22 4.30 -4.53
CA MET A 21 -20.87 5.40 -3.63
C MET A 21 -21.03 6.77 -4.28
N SER A 22 -21.46 7.76 -3.49
CA SER A 22 -21.31 9.16 -3.89
C SER A 22 -19.83 9.53 -4.04
N THR A 23 -19.55 10.59 -4.80
CA THR A 23 -18.16 11.04 -5.01
C THR A 23 -17.44 11.35 -3.70
N LEU A 24 -18.12 11.92 -2.71
CA LEU A 24 -17.52 12.23 -1.41
C LEU A 24 -17.15 10.97 -0.62
N GLU A 25 -18.03 9.96 -0.63
CA GLU A 25 -17.78 8.67 0.03
C GLU A 25 -16.61 7.95 -0.63
N LEU A 26 -16.58 7.94 -1.97
CA LEU A 26 -15.51 7.32 -2.74
C LEU A 26 -14.14 7.93 -2.41
N VAL A 27 -14.00 9.26 -2.45
CA VAL A 27 -12.70 9.91 -2.14
C VAL A 27 -12.33 9.79 -0.65
N THR A 28 -13.32 9.70 0.24
CA THR A 28 -13.10 9.44 1.67
C THR A 28 -12.56 8.03 1.89
N CYS A 29 -13.14 7.04 1.21
CA CYS A 29 -12.68 5.66 1.26
C CYS A 29 -11.25 5.53 0.72
N PHE A 30 -10.94 6.19 -0.40
CA PHE A 30 -9.58 6.23 -0.95
C PHE A 30 -8.59 6.84 0.04
N ASN A 31 -8.93 7.99 0.62
CA ASN A 31 -8.06 8.63 1.61
C ASN A 31 -7.83 7.74 2.84
N HIS A 32 -8.81 6.94 3.24
CA HIS A 32 -8.64 5.98 4.33
C HIS A 32 -7.64 4.87 3.96
N GLN A 33 -7.67 4.33 2.73
CA GLN A 33 -6.68 3.35 2.29
C GLN A 33 -5.28 3.96 2.19
N ASP A 34 -5.16 5.17 1.64
CA ASP A 34 -3.87 5.86 1.46
C ASP A 34 -3.15 6.06 2.80
N ARG A 35 -3.88 6.32 3.88
CA ARG A 35 -3.31 6.46 5.24
C ARG A 35 -2.64 5.18 5.75
N LYS A 36 -3.02 4.00 5.24
CA LYS A 36 -2.39 2.72 5.61
C LYS A 36 -0.98 2.58 5.00
N VAL A 37 -0.66 3.35 3.96
CA VAL A 37 0.64 3.27 3.26
C VAL A 37 1.81 3.77 4.13
N PRO A 38 1.77 4.97 4.73
CA PRO A 38 2.82 5.41 5.66
C PRO A 38 3.03 4.45 6.85
N GLU A 39 1.95 3.85 7.36
CA GLU A 39 2.02 2.88 8.46
C GLU A 39 2.78 1.61 8.01
N ALA A 40 2.45 1.07 6.83
CA ALA A 40 3.15 -0.08 6.26
C ALA A 40 4.64 0.22 5.98
N ILE A 41 4.95 1.42 5.47
CA ILE A 41 6.34 1.88 5.26
C ILE A 41 7.10 1.91 6.60
N SER A 42 6.46 2.43 7.65
CA SER A 42 7.07 2.56 8.98
C SER A 42 7.56 1.21 9.53
N LEU A 43 6.85 0.12 9.26
CA LEU A 43 7.22 -1.23 9.69
C LEU A 43 8.49 -1.76 9.02
N VAL A 44 8.88 -1.23 7.85
CA VAL A 44 10.01 -1.72 7.05
C VAL A 44 11.16 -0.72 6.93
N LEU A 45 11.14 0.38 7.70
CA LEU A 45 12.21 1.38 7.73
C LEU A 45 13.63 0.79 7.90
N PRO A 46 13.88 -0.24 8.74
CA PRO A 46 15.21 -0.83 8.85
C PRO A 46 15.71 -1.44 7.53
N ALA A 47 14.84 -2.10 6.77
CA ALA A 47 15.19 -2.66 5.46
C ALA A 47 15.40 -1.57 4.41
N ILE A 48 14.60 -0.50 4.46
CA ILE A 48 14.79 0.69 3.62
C ILE A 48 16.16 1.33 3.91
N ALA A 49 16.52 1.50 5.18
CA ALA A 49 17.81 2.05 5.57
C ALA A 49 18.97 1.19 5.04
N GLN A 50 18.89 -0.14 5.21
CA GLN A 50 19.89 -1.06 4.66
C GLN A 50 20.02 -0.93 3.13
N ALA A 51 18.90 -0.81 2.41
CA ALA A 51 18.91 -0.63 0.96
C ALA A 51 19.58 0.69 0.56
N VAL A 52 19.32 1.78 1.29
CA VAL A 52 19.96 3.08 1.09
C VAL A 52 21.47 3.00 1.31
N ASP A 53 21.92 2.35 2.39
CA ASP A 53 23.34 2.19 2.69
C ASP A 53 24.07 1.42 1.57
N HIS A 54 23.48 0.33 1.08
CA HIS A 54 24.03 -0.42 -0.05
C HIS A 54 24.08 0.39 -1.35
N ALA A 55 23.01 1.13 -1.64
CA ALA A 55 22.97 2.00 -2.82
C ALA A 55 24.05 3.09 -2.73
N ALA A 56 24.21 3.74 -1.58
CA ALA A 56 25.23 4.76 -1.36
C ALA A 56 26.66 4.20 -1.52
N ALA A 57 26.93 3.02 -0.95
CA ALA A 57 28.23 2.36 -1.07
C ALA A 57 28.60 1.98 -2.53
N SER A 58 27.60 1.76 -3.39
CA SER A 58 27.85 1.45 -4.82
C SER A 58 28.26 2.67 -5.67
N LEU A 59 28.10 3.88 -5.13
CA LEU A 59 28.42 5.14 -5.81
C LEU A 59 29.82 5.66 -5.49
N THR A 60 30.57 4.95 -4.65
CA THR A 60 31.96 5.24 -4.26
C THR A 60 32.89 4.17 -4.76
#